data_AF-A0AAX3KCD7-F1
#
_entry.id   AF-A0AAX3KCD7-F1
#
_cell.length_a   1.000
_cell.length_b   1.000
_cell.length_c   1.000
_cell.angle_alpha   90.00
_cell.angle_beta   90.00
_cell.angle_gamma   90.00
#
_symmetry.space_group_name_H-M   'P 1'
#
loop_
_entity.id
_entity.type
_entity.pdbx_description
1 polymer ?
#
loop_
_entity_poly.entity_id
_entity_poly.type
_entity_poly.pdbx_seq_one_letter_code
_entity_poly.pdbx_strand_id
1 'polypeptide(L)'
;MSQKPNPFLRGYWNLKIVRTLCIGYDDGSPHVWRIIHASQKHFSDEELISSSCIVTSDFAVVRNGPEPVSAEVLAECDTAEGVSGEGVIGAVVYAIHGDDFDGRPIHVGDAYSAEAAREVVQRLSFETGYYSRCWEISSAHISQETGQYLANLADLATPEAFLFIAFRVPYSPAIGIKLISTPWTDKNLDHAEGISAEQLRQEHRSKGMPDDLANVIELAGQADVRILILDADAPVLLGLPLAES
;
A
#
# COMPACT_ATOMS: atom_id res chain seq x y z
N MET A 1 -10.31 10.10 14.79
CA MET A 1 -11.31 9.01 14.81
C MET A 1 -10.71 7.88 14.02
N SER A 2 -10.51 6.70 14.62
CA SER A 2 -10.07 5.51 13.88
C SER A 2 -11.19 5.20 12.88
N GLN A 3 -11.02 5.66 11.64
CA GLN A 3 -11.82 5.18 10.52
C GLN A 3 -11.67 3.68 10.56
N LYS A 4 -12.77 2.93 10.61
CA LYS A 4 -12.69 1.48 10.45
C LYS A 4 -12.03 1.26 9.08
N PRO A 5 -10.81 0.74 9.07
CA PRO A 5 -10.05 0.64 7.84
C PRO A 5 -10.74 -0.35 6.88
N ASN A 6 -10.76 -0.01 5.57
CA ASN A 6 -11.52 -0.73 4.55
C ASN A 6 -11.11 -2.22 4.52
N PRO A 7 -12.01 -3.18 4.83
CA PRO A 7 -11.64 -4.57 5.12
C PRO A 7 -11.13 -5.34 3.90
N PHE A 8 -11.28 -4.79 2.70
CA PHE A 8 -10.71 -5.35 1.46
C PHE A 8 -9.25 -4.93 1.23
N LEU A 9 -8.73 -3.96 1.97
CA LEU A 9 -7.31 -3.59 1.89
C LEU A 9 -6.45 -4.71 2.49
N ARG A 10 -5.42 -5.13 1.76
CA ARG A 10 -4.43 -6.12 2.18
C ARG A 10 -3.05 -5.71 1.73
N GLY A 11 -2.06 -6.20 2.47
CA GLY A 11 -0.65 -5.98 2.16
C GLY A 11 -0.16 -4.58 2.55
N TYR A 12 1.03 -4.25 2.06
CA TYR A 12 1.64 -2.94 2.22
C TYR A 12 1.37 -2.12 0.96
N TRP A 13 1.12 -0.83 1.12
CA TRP A 13 0.88 0.10 0.02
C TRP A 13 1.88 1.26 0.07
N ASN A 14 1.95 2.08 -0.97
CA ASN A 14 2.92 3.19 -1.09
C ASN A 14 4.38 2.77 -0.83
N LEU A 15 4.80 1.65 -1.41
CA LEU A 15 6.16 1.13 -1.22
C LEU A 15 7.22 2.17 -1.62
N LYS A 16 8.20 2.38 -0.74
CA LYS A 16 9.31 3.33 -0.91
C LYS A 16 10.62 2.65 -0.60
N ILE A 17 11.64 2.94 -1.38
CA ILE A 17 13.01 2.47 -1.16
C ILE A 17 13.80 3.60 -0.52
N VAL A 18 14.45 3.31 0.60
CA VAL A 18 15.32 4.24 1.32
C VAL A 18 16.71 3.63 1.42
N ARG A 19 17.72 4.34 0.92
CA ARG A 19 19.12 3.93 1.08
C ARG A 19 19.57 4.26 2.51
N THR A 20 19.93 3.24 3.26
CA THR A 20 20.19 3.28 4.69
C THR A 20 21.54 2.63 5.01
N LEU A 21 22.26 3.21 5.96
CA LEU A 21 23.57 2.79 6.41
C LEU A 21 23.44 2.02 7.72
N CYS A 22 24.06 0.84 7.80
CA CYS A 22 24.30 0.15 9.06
C CYS A 22 25.62 0.65 9.63
N ILE A 23 25.57 1.30 10.80
CA ILE A 23 26.74 1.95 11.40
C ILE A 23 27.06 1.28 12.73
N GLY A 24 28.31 0.85 12.87
CA GLY A 24 28.86 0.32 14.12
C GLY A 24 29.73 1.35 14.83
N TYR A 25 29.92 1.13 16.14
CA TYR A 25 30.76 1.94 17.00
C TYR A 25 31.90 1.08 17.57
N ASP A 26 33.08 1.68 17.75
CA ASP A 26 34.27 0.98 18.28
C ASP A 26 34.12 0.56 19.75
N ASP A 27 33.19 1.19 20.49
CA ASP A 27 32.90 0.90 21.89
C ASP A 27 32.00 -0.33 22.09
N GLY A 28 31.58 -0.99 21.00
CA GLY A 28 30.69 -2.15 21.03
C GLY A 28 29.21 -1.80 21.27
N SER A 29 28.84 -0.52 21.17
CA SER A 29 27.44 -0.10 21.19
C SER A 29 26.64 -0.75 20.06
N PRO A 30 25.30 -0.94 20.23
CA PRO A 30 24.46 -1.50 19.19
C PRO A 30 24.56 -0.73 17.88
N HIS A 31 24.49 -1.44 16.76
CA HIS A 31 24.46 -0.80 15.45
C HIS A 31 23.23 0.10 15.32
N VAL A 32 23.40 1.20 14.61
CA VAL A 32 22.32 2.12 14.26
C VAL A 32 22.10 2.19 12.77
N TRP A 33 20.86 2.47 12.38
CA TRP A 33 20.46 2.65 10.99
C TRP A 33 20.22 4.12 10.72
N ARG A 34 20.93 4.69 9.74
CA ARG A 34 20.79 6.11 9.37
C ARG A 34 20.75 6.29 7.88
N ILE A 35 19.98 7.28 7.43
CA ILE A 35 20.08 7.72 6.04
C ILE A 35 21.36 8.54 5.85
N ILE A 36 21.91 8.50 4.64
CA ILE A 36 23.00 9.40 4.29
C ILE A 36 22.48 10.83 4.14
N HIS A 37 23.26 11.80 4.61
CA HIS A 37 22.94 13.21 4.46
C HIS A 37 22.76 13.59 2.98
N ALA A 38 21.84 14.54 2.70
CA ALA A 38 21.42 14.87 1.34
C ALA A 38 22.58 15.33 0.44
N SER A 39 23.57 16.04 0.99
CA SER A 39 24.76 16.49 0.25
C SER A 39 25.64 15.35 -0.25
N GLN A 40 25.56 14.17 0.36
CA GLN A 40 26.43 13.02 0.09
C GLN A 40 25.71 11.85 -0.60
N LYS A 41 24.47 12.05 -1.08
CA LYS A 41 23.69 11.01 -1.79
C LYS A 41 24.36 10.49 -3.06
N HIS A 42 25.31 11.23 -3.60
CA HIS A 42 26.03 10.89 -4.83
C HIS A 42 27.10 9.81 -4.64
N PHE A 43 27.55 9.53 -3.41
CA PHE A 43 28.52 8.47 -3.15
C PHE A 43 27.95 7.08 -3.48
N SER A 44 28.76 6.26 -4.15
CA SER A 44 28.48 4.84 -4.42
C SER A 44 28.45 4.01 -3.13
N ASP A 45 27.92 2.78 -3.17
CA ASP A 45 27.87 1.91 -1.98
C ASP A 45 29.27 1.53 -1.53
N GLU A 46 30.19 1.31 -2.46
CA GLU A 46 31.58 0.94 -2.21
C GLU A 46 32.37 2.05 -1.52
N GLU A 47 32.11 3.31 -1.85
CA GLU A 47 32.73 4.47 -1.19
C GLU A 47 32.25 4.66 0.26
N LEU A 48 31.05 4.15 0.58
CA LEU A 48 30.48 4.26 1.91
C LEU A 48 30.96 3.15 2.85
N ILE A 49 31.11 1.92 2.34
CA ILE A 49 31.49 0.78 3.18
C ILE A 49 32.89 1.01 3.79
N SER A 50 33.02 0.76 5.09
CA SER A 50 34.22 1.00 5.91
C SER A 50 34.62 2.47 6.08
N SER A 51 33.80 3.41 5.63
CA SER A 51 34.06 4.84 5.83
C SER A 51 33.63 5.29 7.23
N SER A 52 34.46 6.16 7.81
CA SER A 52 34.16 6.86 9.08
C SER A 52 33.09 7.93 8.85
N CYS A 53 32.15 8.04 9.78
CA CYS A 53 31.06 9.01 9.70
C CYS A 53 30.75 9.69 11.03
N ILE A 54 30.18 10.88 10.94
CA ILE A 54 29.42 11.52 12.01
C ILE A 54 28.04 10.89 12.01
N VAL A 55 27.58 10.42 13.16
CA VAL A 55 26.25 9.85 13.34
C VAL A 55 25.42 10.81 14.17
N THR A 56 24.28 11.25 13.63
CA THR A 56 23.29 12.05 14.37
C THR A 56 22.07 11.18 14.73
N SER A 57 21.04 11.77 15.31
CA SER A 57 19.75 11.11 15.54
C SER A 57 19.04 10.71 14.23
N ASP A 58 19.16 11.54 13.19
CA ASP A 58 18.37 11.41 11.96
C ASP A 58 19.18 10.91 10.75
N PHE A 59 20.45 11.25 10.65
CA PHE A 59 21.28 10.98 9.48
C PHE A 59 22.74 10.66 9.84
N ALA A 60 23.54 10.36 8.82
CA ALA A 60 24.99 10.25 8.96
C ALA A 60 25.72 11.00 7.84
N VAL A 61 26.91 11.51 8.18
CA VAL A 61 27.79 12.27 7.28
C VAL A 61 29.15 11.59 7.21
N VAL A 62 29.57 11.18 6.02
CA VAL A 62 30.88 10.58 5.78
C VAL A 62 31.97 11.63 5.94
N ARG A 63 33.00 11.35 6.74
CA ARG A 63 34.13 12.29 6.97
C ARG A 63 35.29 12.08 6.02
N ASN A 64 35.57 10.83 5.66
CA ASN A 64 36.73 10.41 4.88
C ASN A 64 36.36 10.11 3.41
N GLY A 65 35.30 10.73 2.91
CA GLY A 65 34.94 10.65 1.49
C GLY A 65 35.93 11.41 0.61
N PRO A 66 35.83 11.25 -0.73
CA PRO A 66 36.69 11.97 -1.67
C PRO A 66 36.49 13.49 -1.61
N GLU A 67 35.33 13.95 -1.16
CA GLU A 67 35.00 15.36 -1.00
C GLU A 67 34.99 15.78 0.49
N PRO A 68 35.56 16.95 0.83
CA PRO A 68 35.52 17.45 2.20
C PRO A 68 34.10 17.85 2.62
N VAL A 69 33.75 17.59 3.87
CA VAL A 69 32.47 18.01 4.45
C VAL A 69 32.44 19.54 4.59
N SER A 70 31.38 20.18 4.09
CA SER A 70 31.23 21.64 4.22
C SER A 70 30.99 22.05 5.67
N ALA A 71 31.38 23.29 6.02
CA ALA A 71 31.16 23.84 7.35
C ALA A 71 29.66 23.92 7.73
N GLU A 72 28.79 24.11 6.74
CA GLU A 72 27.33 24.13 6.91
C GLU A 72 26.80 22.77 7.39
N VAL A 73 27.27 21.68 6.78
CA VAL A 73 26.86 20.31 7.15
C VAL A 73 27.40 19.92 8.52
N LEU A 74 28.61 20.36 8.87
CA LEU A 74 29.16 20.16 10.21
C LEU A 74 28.35 20.91 11.28
N ALA A 75 27.98 22.17 11.01
CA ALA A 75 27.14 22.94 11.90
C ALA A 75 25.75 22.28 12.09
N GLU A 76 25.18 21.70 11.03
CA GLU A 76 23.92 20.94 11.13
C GLU A 76 24.06 19.73 12.05
N CYS A 77 25.18 18.99 11.96
CA CYS A 77 25.47 17.88 12.87
C CYS A 77 25.57 18.31 14.33
N ASP A 78 26.15 19.49 14.60
CA ASP A 78 26.30 20.03 15.95
C ASP A 78 24.96 20.49 16.54
N THR A 79 24.02 20.91 15.69
CA THR A 79 22.67 21.32 16.10
C THR A 79 21.67 20.19 16.22
N ALA A 80 22.01 18.98 15.74
CA ALA A 80 21.11 17.84 15.78
C ALA A 80 20.84 17.41 17.23
N GLU A 81 19.56 17.36 17.62
CA GLU A 81 19.17 16.95 18.97
C GLU A 81 19.43 15.45 19.18
N GLY A 82 20.23 15.08 20.19
CA GLY A 82 20.49 13.69 20.57
C GLY A 82 21.98 13.34 20.67
N VAL A 83 22.29 12.04 20.59
CA VAL A 83 23.66 11.54 20.61
C VAL A 83 24.29 11.77 19.24
N SER A 84 25.21 12.73 19.18
CA SER A 84 26.16 12.86 18.06
C SER A 84 27.42 12.05 18.39
N GLY A 85 27.85 11.20 17.47
CA GLY A 85 28.97 10.28 17.68
C GLY A 85 29.78 10.01 16.42
N GLU A 86 30.90 9.32 16.58
CA GLU A 86 31.71 8.80 15.48
C GLU A 86 31.44 7.31 15.31
N GLY A 87 31.22 6.89 14.07
CA GLY A 87 30.99 5.49 13.74
C GLY A 87 31.64 5.09 12.42
N VAL A 88 31.57 3.80 12.12
CA VAL A 88 32.05 3.22 10.86
C VAL A 88 30.88 2.53 10.16
N ILE A 89 30.72 2.81 8.87
CA ILE A 89 29.68 2.20 8.06
C ILE A 89 30.06 0.74 7.76
N GLY A 90 29.30 -0.21 8.29
CA GLY A 90 29.52 -1.64 8.08
C GLY A 90 28.82 -2.18 6.83
N ALA A 91 27.66 -1.62 6.47
CA ALA A 91 26.90 -2.02 5.29
C ALA A 91 26.03 -0.88 4.77
N VAL A 92 25.74 -0.92 3.46
CA VAL A 92 24.69 -0.12 2.84
C VAL A 92 23.56 -1.06 2.44
N VAL A 93 22.33 -0.70 2.82
CA VAL A 93 21.12 -1.44 2.46
C VAL A 93 20.10 -0.51 1.84
N TYR A 94 19.21 -1.09 1.05
CA TYR A 94 18.06 -0.43 0.46
C TYR A 94 16.82 -0.94 1.17
N ALA A 95 16.44 -0.24 2.22
CA ALA A 95 15.31 -0.57 3.08
C ALA A 95 14.00 -0.22 2.36
N ILE A 96 13.15 -1.24 2.18
CA ILE A 96 11.84 -1.12 1.60
C ILE A 96 10.86 -0.84 2.74
N HIS A 97 10.17 0.29 2.63
CA HIS A 97 9.09 0.67 3.52
C HIS A 97 7.78 0.62 2.77
N GLY A 98 6.69 0.39 3.48
CA GLY A 98 5.33 0.58 2.98
C GLY A 98 4.47 1.17 4.08
N ASP A 99 3.26 1.55 3.74
CA ASP A 99 2.24 1.90 4.72
C ASP A 99 1.48 0.62 5.08
N ASP A 100 1.22 0.42 6.37
CA ASP A 100 0.30 -0.62 6.83
C ASP A 100 -1.16 -0.19 6.64
N PHE A 101 -2.06 -1.03 7.12
CA PHE A 101 -3.50 -0.81 7.05
C PHE A 101 -4.01 0.42 7.81
N ASP A 102 -3.28 0.88 8.84
CA ASP A 102 -3.56 2.10 9.58
C ASP A 102 -2.89 3.33 8.94
N GLY A 103 -2.24 3.18 7.77
CA GLY A 103 -1.45 4.21 7.12
C GLY A 103 -0.13 4.50 7.83
N ARG A 104 0.33 3.60 8.71
CA ARG A 104 1.59 3.78 9.43
C ARG A 104 2.74 3.27 8.58
N PRO A 105 3.84 4.04 8.45
CA PRO A 105 5.02 3.55 7.75
C PRO A 105 5.62 2.37 8.52
N ILE A 106 5.84 1.27 7.81
CA ILE A 106 6.42 0.03 8.33
C ILE A 106 7.57 -0.42 7.44
N HIS A 107 8.61 -0.97 8.06
CA HIS A 107 9.69 -1.64 7.35
C HIS A 107 9.20 -3.00 6.84
N VAL A 108 9.37 -3.23 5.54
CA VAL A 108 8.93 -4.46 4.86
C VAL A 108 10.09 -5.42 4.66
N GLY A 109 11.29 -4.90 4.38
CA GLY A 109 12.50 -5.71 4.24
C GLY A 109 13.66 -4.91 3.66
N ASP A 110 14.83 -5.55 3.60
CA ASP A 110 16.06 -4.94 3.08
C ASP A 110 16.55 -5.67 1.83
N ALA A 111 17.14 -4.91 0.91
CA ALA A 111 17.93 -5.44 -0.20
C ALA A 111 19.35 -4.85 -0.19
N TYR A 112 20.31 -5.58 -0.76
CA TYR A 112 21.72 -5.19 -0.77
C TYR A 112 22.16 -4.44 -2.03
N SER A 113 21.21 -4.04 -2.89
CA SER A 113 21.46 -3.14 -4.03
C SER A 113 20.18 -2.39 -4.39
N ALA A 114 20.34 -1.23 -5.04
CA ALA A 114 19.21 -0.44 -5.52
C ALA A 114 18.38 -1.22 -6.54
N GLU A 115 19.04 -1.99 -7.41
CA GLU A 115 18.45 -2.82 -8.45
C GLU A 115 17.59 -3.92 -7.83
N ALA A 116 18.12 -4.65 -6.85
CA ALA A 116 17.37 -5.69 -6.15
C ALA A 116 16.17 -5.11 -5.39
N ALA A 117 16.33 -3.96 -4.72
CA ALA A 117 15.23 -3.28 -4.06
C ALA A 117 14.13 -2.86 -5.05
N ARG A 118 14.52 -2.29 -6.20
CA ARG A 118 13.59 -1.93 -7.28
C ARG A 118 12.86 -3.14 -7.81
N GLU A 119 13.55 -4.26 -8.02
CA GLU A 119 12.93 -5.50 -8.47
C GLU A 119 11.94 -6.06 -7.43
N VAL A 120 12.29 -6.05 -6.14
CA VAL A 120 11.38 -6.45 -5.07
C VAL A 120 10.16 -5.53 -5.02
N VAL A 121 10.35 -4.20 -5.05
CA VAL A 121 9.23 -3.25 -5.10
C VAL A 121 8.41 -3.45 -6.36
N GLN A 122 9.00 -3.66 -7.53
CA GLN A 122 8.25 -3.94 -8.75
C GLN A 122 7.41 -5.22 -8.63
N ARG A 123 8.00 -6.27 -8.05
CA ARG A 123 7.31 -7.54 -7.77
C ARG A 123 6.21 -7.38 -6.71
N LEU A 124 6.38 -6.53 -5.70
CA LEU A 124 5.40 -6.28 -4.64
C LEU A 124 4.34 -5.23 -5.02
N SER A 125 4.65 -4.33 -5.96
CA SER A 125 3.74 -3.34 -6.54
C SER A 125 2.90 -3.94 -7.66
N PHE A 126 3.33 -5.06 -8.23
CA PHE A 126 2.58 -5.88 -9.19
C PHE A 126 2.00 -5.07 -10.37
N GLU A 127 2.83 -4.23 -11.01
CA GLU A 127 2.42 -3.43 -12.19
C GLU A 127 1.95 -4.31 -13.36
N THR A 128 2.44 -5.55 -13.45
CA THR A 128 2.11 -6.52 -14.50
C THR A 128 1.84 -7.92 -13.92
N GLY A 129 0.62 -8.16 -13.44
CA GLY A 129 0.16 -9.50 -13.03
C GLY A 129 -0.14 -9.63 -11.54
N TYR A 130 -1.36 -10.10 -11.24
CA TYR A 130 -2.10 -9.88 -10.00
C TYR A 130 -1.66 -10.81 -8.84
N TYR A 131 -1.37 -10.25 -7.66
CA TYR A 131 -1.78 -10.87 -6.39
C TYR A 131 -3.32 -10.79 -6.30
N SER A 132 -4.00 -11.77 -5.69
CA SER A 132 -5.46 -11.94 -5.82
C SER A 132 -6.27 -10.67 -5.50
N ARG A 133 -6.58 -9.88 -6.54
CA ARG A 133 -7.66 -8.86 -6.54
C ARG A 133 -9.03 -9.53 -6.61
N CYS A 134 -9.08 -10.82 -6.33
CA CYS A 134 -10.28 -11.61 -6.23
C CYS A 134 -10.54 -11.87 -4.76
N TRP A 135 -11.75 -11.56 -4.33
CA TRP A 135 -12.25 -11.88 -3.01
C TRP A 135 -13.43 -12.83 -3.12
N GLU A 136 -13.50 -13.78 -2.22
CA GLU A 136 -14.68 -14.61 -1.98
C GLU A 136 -15.04 -14.43 -0.52
N ILE A 137 -16.23 -13.88 -0.27
CA ILE A 137 -16.71 -13.54 1.09
C ILE A 137 -18.15 -14.01 1.26
N SER A 138 -18.57 -14.15 2.52
CA SER A 138 -19.91 -14.60 2.84
C SER A 138 -20.99 -13.70 2.20
N SER A 139 -22.02 -14.29 1.60
CA SER A 139 -23.21 -13.55 1.16
C SER A 139 -23.99 -12.94 2.33
N ALA A 140 -23.67 -13.27 3.59
CA ALA A 140 -24.27 -12.67 4.79
C ALA A 140 -24.00 -11.15 4.95
N HIS A 141 -23.11 -10.58 4.13
CA HIS A 141 -22.85 -9.13 4.09
C HIS A 141 -23.89 -8.33 3.30
N ILE A 142 -24.81 -9.00 2.62
CA ILE A 142 -25.92 -8.38 1.90
C ILE A 142 -27.25 -9.03 2.28
N SER A 143 -28.32 -8.26 2.21
CA SER A 143 -29.67 -8.75 2.48
C SER A 143 -30.13 -9.75 1.40
N GLN A 144 -31.16 -10.53 1.71
CA GLN A 144 -31.75 -11.45 0.74
C GLN A 144 -32.31 -10.72 -0.49
N GLU A 145 -32.94 -9.55 -0.30
CA GLU A 145 -33.44 -8.72 -1.38
C GLU A 145 -32.30 -8.26 -2.30
N THR A 146 -31.19 -7.83 -1.70
CA THR A 146 -29.98 -7.45 -2.41
C THR A 146 -29.37 -8.63 -3.18
N GLY A 147 -29.38 -9.83 -2.59
CA GLY A 147 -28.96 -11.05 -3.26
C GLY A 147 -29.80 -11.32 -4.51
N GLN A 148 -31.13 -11.18 -4.42
CA GLN A 148 -32.02 -11.33 -5.57
C GLN A 148 -31.81 -10.25 -6.62
N TYR A 149 -31.58 -8.99 -6.21
CA TYR A 149 -31.24 -7.89 -7.10
C TYR A 149 -29.99 -8.20 -7.93
N LEU A 150 -28.92 -8.67 -7.29
CA LEU A 150 -27.70 -9.11 -7.97
C LEU A 150 -27.93 -10.30 -8.89
N ALA A 151 -28.74 -11.26 -8.47
CA ALA A 151 -29.07 -12.43 -9.29
C ALA A 151 -29.76 -11.99 -10.59
N ASN A 152 -30.70 -11.06 -10.50
CA ASN A 152 -31.38 -10.48 -11.65
C ASN A 152 -30.39 -9.72 -12.55
N LEU A 153 -29.46 -8.94 -11.98
CA LEU A 153 -28.42 -8.26 -12.75
C LEU A 153 -27.46 -9.23 -13.45
N ALA A 154 -27.20 -10.40 -12.87
CA ALA A 154 -26.35 -11.43 -13.47
C ALA A 154 -27.04 -12.14 -14.64
N ASP A 155 -28.37 -12.22 -14.61
CA ASP A 155 -29.18 -12.86 -15.66
C ASP A 155 -29.55 -11.87 -16.79
N LEU A 156 -29.48 -10.57 -16.53
CA LEU A 156 -29.76 -9.48 -17.48
C LEU A 156 -28.47 -8.82 -18.00
N ALA A 157 -28.57 -8.04 -19.09
CA ALA A 157 -27.48 -7.14 -19.45
C ALA A 157 -27.38 -6.03 -18.39
N THR A 158 -26.27 -5.97 -17.65
CA THR A 158 -26.04 -4.94 -16.62
C THR A 158 -26.14 -3.55 -17.25
N PRO A 159 -26.94 -2.62 -16.68
CA PRO A 159 -27.04 -1.25 -17.19
C PRO A 159 -25.67 -0.57 -17.31
N GLU A 160 -25.51 0.27 -18.33
CA GLU A 160 -24.29 1.07 -18.53
C GLU A 160 -24.00 1.93 -17.29
N ALA A 161 -22.71 2.27 -17.08
CA ALA A 161 -22.24 3.14 -16.01
C ALA A 161 -22.49 2.63 -14.57
N PHE A 162 -22.59 1.32 -14.36
CA PHE A 162 -22.43 0.76 -13.01
C PHE A 162 -20.95 0.57 -12.62
N LEU A 163 -20.05 0.55 -13.61
CA LEU A 163 -18.65 0.14 -13.48
C LEU A 163 -18.48 -1.25 -12.83
N PHE A 164 -19.48 -2.12 -12.93
CA PHE A 164 -19.32 -3.53 -12.63
C PHE A 164 -20.23 -4.39 -13.51
N ILE A 165 -19.96 -5.68 -13.54
CA ILE A 165 -20.78 -6.72 -14.18
C ILE A 165 -21.05 -7.81 -13.15
N ALA A 166 -22.32 -8.19 -12.97
CA ALA A 166 -22.68 -9.36 -12.19
C ALA A 166 -22.68 -10.61 -13.07
N PHE A 167 -22.32 -11.78 -12.53
CA PHE A 167 -22.34 -13.04 -13.24
C PHE A 167 -22.63 -14.23 -12.31
N ARG A 168 -23.25 -15.27 -12.87
CA ARG A 168 -23.51 -16.53 -12.18
C ARG A 168 -22.25 -17.38 -12.11
N VAL A 169 -22.03 -18.02 -10.96
CA VAL A 169 -21.06 -19.12 -10.85
C VAL A 169 -21.81 -20.43 -11.15
N PRO A 170 -21.46 -21.18 -12.21
CA PRO A 170 -22.18 -22.41 -12.55
C PRO A 170 -22.18 -23.42 -11.40
N TYR A 171 -23.34 -24.03 -11.13
CA TYR A 171 -23.53 -25.02 -10.07
C TYR A 171 -23.26 -24.51 -8.64
N SER A 172 -23.22 -23.20 -8.43
CA SER A 172 -23.11 -22.57 -7.12
C SER A 172 -24.20 -21.51 -6.95
N PRO A 173 -24.76 -21.32 -5.74
CA PRO A 173 -25.64 -20.19 -5.44
C PRO A 173 -24.87 -18.85 -5.40
N ALA A 174 -23.53 -18.88 -5.45
CA ALA A 174 -22.71 -17.69 -5.41
C ALA A 174 -22.91 -16.77 -6.62
N ILE A 175 -22.78 -15.47 -6.37
CA ILE A 175 -22.83 -14.44 -7.40
C ILE A 175 -21.47 -13.76 -7.46
N GLY A 176 -20.91 -13.74 -8.67
CA GLY A 176 -19.69 -13.01 -8.98
C GLY A 176 -19.98 -11.59 -9.43
N ILE A 177 -19.09 -10.68 -9.08
CA ILE A 177 -19.11 -9.27 -9.45
C ILE A 177 -17.73 -8.94 -10.00
N LYS A 178 -17.67 -8.51 -11.26
CA LYS A 178 -16.46 -7.98 -11.88
C LYS A 178 -16.50 -6.47 -11.81
N LEU A 179 -15.63 -5.87 -10.98
CA LEU A 179 -15.49 -4.42 -10.87
C LEU A 179 -14.61 -3.89 -12.02
N ILE A 180 -14.95 -2.71 -12.52
CA ILE A 180 -14.35 -2.05 -13.69
C ILE A 180 -13.75 -0.72 -13.21
N SER A 181 -12.65 -0.30 -13.84
CA SER A 181 -11.99 0.98 -13.55
C SER A 181 -11.62 1.19 -12.08
N THR A 182 -11.27 0.11 -11.38
CA THR A 182 -10.71 0.16 -10.03
C THR A 182 -9.23 0.61 -10.05
N PRO A 183 -8.67 1.14 -8.95
CA PRO A 183 -9.36 1.44 -7.69
C PRO A 183 -10.35 2.60 -7.85
N TRP A 184 -11.49 2.55 -7.16
CA TRP A 184 -12.50 3.63 -7.16
C TRP A 184 -12.10 4.78 -6.23
N THR A 185 -10.94 5.38 -6.52
CA THR A 185 -10.49 6.64 -5.93
C THR A 185 -10.85 7.79 -6.86
N ASP A 186 -11.09 8.99 -6.33
CA ASP A 186 -11.39 10.18 -7.16
C ASP A 186 -10.37 10.38 -8.28
N LYS A 187 -9.08 10.25 -7.96
CA LYS A 187 -7.99 10.40 -8.93
C LYS A 187 -8.10 9.41 -10.09
N ASN A 188 -8.39 8.13 -9.79
CA ASN A 188 -8.43 7.10 -10.82
C ASN A 188 -9.73 7.15 -11.63
N LEU A 189 -10.87 7.41 -10.99
CA LEU A 189 -12.16 7.55 -11.66
C LEU A 189 -12.21 8.81 -12.53
N ASP A 190 -11.63 9.93 -12.10
CA ASP A 190 -11.50 11.14 -12.93
C ASP A 190 -10.69 10.85 -14.18
N HIS A 191 -9.58 10.11 -14.04
CA HIS A 191 -8.73 9.74 -15.16
C HIS A 191 -9.39 8.73 -16.13
N ALA A 192 -10.07 7.72 -15.62
CA ALA A 192 -10.61 6.61 -16.43
C ALA A 192 -12.02 6.91 -17.00
N GLU A 193 -12.86 7.59 -16.22
CA GLU A 193 -14.30 7.74 -16.48
C GLU A 193 -14.78 9.20 -16.42
N GLY A 194 -13.93 10.14 -15.97
CA GLY A 194 -14.27 11.57 -15.85
C GLY A 194 -15.27 11.89 -14.72
N ILE A 195 -15.33 11.02 -13.69
CA ILE A 195 -16.25 11.16 -12.55
C ILE A 195 -15.53 11.00 -11.22
N SER A 196 -16.11 11.50 -10.13
CA SER A 196 -15.67 11.24 -8.76
C SER A 196 -16.28 9.95 -8.18
N ALA A 197 -15.73 9.47 -7.06
CA ALA A 197 -16.30 8.34 -6.33
C ALA A 197 -17.71 8.64 -5.82
N GLU A 198 -17.97 9.87 -5.38
CA GLU A 198 -19.31 10.29 -4.94
C GLU A 198 -20.30 10.31 -6.11
N GLN A 199 -19.88 10.72 -7.31
CA GLN A 199 -20.73 10.67 -8.50
C GLN A 199 -21.09 9.22 -8.86
N LEU A 200 -20.11 8.30 -8.83
CA LEU A 200 -20.36 6.88 -9.02
C LEU A 200 -21.37 6.33 -7.99
N ARG A 201 -21.20 6.70 -6.71
CA ARG A 201 -22.14 6.33 -5.64
C ARG A 201 -23.55 6.86 -5.90
N GLN A 202 -23.67 8.09 -6.38
CA GLN A 202 -24.95 8.69 -6.71
C GLN A 202 -25.61 8.01 -7.92
N GLU A 203 -24.83 7.60 -8.93
CA GLU A 203 -25.33 6.83 -10.04
C GLU A 203 -25.89 5.48 -9.60
N HIS A 204 -25.19 4.77 -8.71
CA HIS A 204 -25.66 3.51 -8.13
C HIS A 204 -27.03 3.68 -7.46
N ARG A 205 -27.17 4.70 -6.60
CA ARG A 205 -28.45 5.03 -5.94
C ARG A 205 -29.55 5.38 -6.94
N SER A 206 -29.23 6.20 -7.95
CA SER A 206 -30.21 6.62 -8.96
C SER A 206 -30.79 5.45 -9.78
N LYS A 207 -30.03 4.37 -9.92
CA LYS A 207 -30.42 3.14 -10.61
C LYS A 207 -31.05 2.10 -9.67
N GLY A 208 -31.38 2.51 -8.44
CA GLY A 208 -32.07 1.68 -7.45
C GLY A 208 -31.20 0.57 -6.86
N MET A 209 -29.87 0.74 -6.85
CA MET A 209 -29.00 -0.22 -6.16
C MET A 209 -29.27 -0.18 -4.65
N PRO A 210 -29.45 -1.34 -3.99
CA PRO A 210 -29.53 -1.41 -2.53
C PRO A 210 -28.27 -0.86 -1.84
N ASP A 211 -28.45 -0.18 -0.71
CA ASP A 211 -27.35 0.52 -0.03
C ASP A 211 -26.30 -0.42 0.58
N ASP A 212 -26.71 -1.61 1.04
CA ASP A 212 -25.80 -2.63 1.54
C ASP A 212 -24.85 -3.13 0.43
N LEU A 213 -25.37 -3.39 -0.78
CA LEU A 213 -24.55 -3.70 -1.95
C LEU A 213 -23.62 -2.57 -2.29
N ALA A 214 -24.15 -1.35 -2.42
CA ALA A 214 -23.37 -0.17 -2.77
C ALA A 214 -22.20 0.04 -1.80
N ASN A 215 -22.42 -0.18 -0.49
CA ASN A 215 -21.37 -0.14 0.54
C ASN A 215 -20.28 -1.20 0.31
N VAL A 216 -20.68 -2.45 0.06
CA VAL A 216 -19.74 -3.56 -0.15
C VAL A 216 -18.89 -3.32 -1.40
N ILE A 217 -19.52 -2.96 -2.53
CA ILE A 217 -18.80 -2.76 -3.80
C ILE A 217 -17.96 -1.48 -3.79
N GLU A 218 -18.37 -0.44 -3.07
CA GLU A 218 -17.57 0.78 -2.92
C GLU A 218 -16.26 0.46 -2.18
N LEU A 219 -16.36 -0.24 -1.05
CA LEU A 219 -15.19 -0.67 -0.29
C LEU A 219 -14.29 -1.59 -1.13
N ALA A 220 -14.86 -2.59 -1.81
CA ALA A 220 -14.11 -3.47 -2.68
C ALA A 220 -13.44 -2.68 -3.83
N GLY A 221 -14.17 -1.78 -4.49
CA GLY A 221 -13.68 -0.95 -5.57
C GLY A 221 -12.55 -0.03 -5.14
N GLN A 222 -12.65 0.62 -3.98
CA GLN A 222 -11.58 1.44 -3.40
C GLN A 222 -10.30 0.64 -3.13
N ALA A 223 -10.44 -0.64 -2.73
CA ALA A 223 -9.33 -1.54 -2.45
C ALA A 223 -8.74 -2.24 -3.70
N ASP A 224 -9.04 -1.73 -4.89
CA ASP A 224 -8.67 -2.32 -6.19
C ASP A 224 -9.08 -3.80 -6.34
N VAL A 225 -10.18 -4.22 -5.71
CA VAL A 225 -10.78 -5.53 -5.98
C VAL A 225 -11.32 -5.55 -7.40
N ARG A 226 -11.09 -6.63 -8.12
CA ARG A 226 -11.46 -6.80 -9.54
C ARG A 226 -12.53 -7.85 -9.71
N ILE A 227 -12.51 -8.88 -8.87
CA ILE A 227 -13.55 -9.89 -8.77
C ILE A 227 -13.96 -10.01 -7.31
N LEU A 228 -15.26 -9.91 -7.04
CA LEU A 228 -15.84 -10.20 -5.75
C LEU A 228 -16.87 -11.31 -5.93
N ILE A 229 -16.74 -12.40 -5.18
CA ILE A 229 -17.71 -13.49 -5.13
C ILE A 229 -18.40 -13.40 -3.78
N LEU A 230 -19.73 -13.32 -3.82
CA LEU A 230 -20.58 -13.44 -2.64
C LEU A 230 -21.10 -14.87 -2.61
N ASP A 231 -20.61 -15.66 -1.67
CA ASP A 231 -20.93 -17.08 -1.52
C ASP A 231 -21.40 -17.34 -0.08
N ALA A 232 -22.50 -18.07 0.10
CA ALA A 232 -23.00 -18.41 1.44
C ALA A 232 -22.04 -19.31 2.22
N ASP A 233 -21.22 -20.10 1.52
CA ASP A 233 -20.27 -21.04 2.11
C ASP A 233 -18.91 -20.39 2.44
N ALA A 234 -18.69 -19.14 2.00
CA ALA A 234 -17.47 -18.41 2.26
C ALA A 234 -17.45 -17.78 3.67
N PRO A 235 -16.27 -17.59 4.26
CA PRO A 235 -16.14 -16.90 5.55
C PRO A 235 -16.64 -15.45 5.51
N VAL A 236 -17.18 -14.99 6.63
CA VAL A 236 -17.49 -13.57 6.82
C VAL A 236 -16.19 -12.75 6.82
N LEU A 237 -16.21 -11.62 6.11
CA LEU A 237 -15.13 -10.66 6.08
C LEU A 237 -15.15 -9.81 7.36
N LEU A 238 -14.17 -10.04 8.23
CA LEU A 238 -14.01 -9.27 9.45
C LEU A 238 -13.89 -7.76 9.13
N GLY A 239 -14.69 -6.94 9.82
CA GLY A 239 -14.72 -5.50 9.64
C GLY A 239 -15.78 -5.00 8.65
N LEU A 240 -16.36 -5.89 7.83
CA LEU A 240 -17.51 -5.59 7.00
C LEU A 240 -18.82 -5.91 7.77
N PRO A 241 -19.81 -5.01 7.83
CA PRO A 241 -21.09 -5.28 8.50
C PRO A 241 -21.81 -6.48 7.89
N LEU A 242 -22.54 -7.22 8.72
CA LEU A 242 -23.50 -8.22 8.24
C LEU A 242 -24.82 -7.52 7.93
N ALA A 243 -25.57 -8.03 6.96
CA ALA A 243 -26.92 -7.55 6.71
C ALA A 243 -27.81 -7.89 7.92
N GLU A 244 -28.57 -6.91 8.39
CA GLU A 244 -29.60 -7.16 9.38
C GLU A 244 -30.67 -8.04 8.75
N SER A 245 -31.01 -9.14 9.46
CA SER A 245 -32.03 -10.11 9.06
C SER A 245 -33.45 -9.58 9.22
#